data_AF-B3PSX4-F1
#
_entry.id   AF-B3PSX4-F1
#
_cell.length_a   1.000
_cell.length_b   1.000
_cell.length_c   1.000
_cell.angle_alpha   90.00
_cell.angle_beta   90.00
_cell.angle_gamma   90.00
#
_symmetry.space_group_name_H-M   'P 1'
#
loop_
_entity.id
_entity.type
_entity.pdbx_description
1 polymer ?
#
loop_
_entity_poly.entity_id
_entity_poly.type
_entity_poly.pdbx_seq_one_letter_code
_entity_poly.pdbx_strand_id
1 'polypeptide(L)'
;MTVDRIAVWLMFGLTGGICANCWYWYLRSWIFYVKNGFDFSEDFGPNLYLSEAQGDDRYLATPRQKFLILWPVLIIGSSIVPLGILLALIVPKPCVSCAP
;
A
#
# COMPACT_ATOMS: atom_id res chain seq x y z
N MET A 1 3.72 14.10 25.22
CA MET A 1 3.01 13.98 23.92
C MET A 1 1.52 13.94 24.23
N THR A 2 0.67 14.65 23.49
CA THR A 2 -0.79 14.55 23.65
C THR A 2 -1.29 13.21 23.09
N VAL A 3 -2.43 12.70 23.58
CA VAL A 3 -3.02 11.43 23.14
C VAL A 3 -3.24 11.40 21.63
N ASP A 4 -3.68 12.52 21.04
CA ASP A 4 -3.85 12.66 19.59
C ASP A 4 -2.56 12.40 18.81
N ARG A 5 -1.42 12.87 19.34
CA ARG A 5 -0.13 12.69 18.69
C ARG A 5 0.33 11.23 18.73
N ILE A 6 0.02 10.52 19.82
CA ILE A 6 0.29 9.08 19.94
C ILE A 6 -0.57 8.31 18.93
N ALA A 7 -1.86 8.63 18.80
CA ALA A 7 -2.75 8.00 17.84
C ALA A 7 -2.26 8.18 16.39
N VAL A 8 -1.79 9.38 16.01
CA VAL A 8 -1.24 9.63 14.67
C VAL A 8 0.03 8.80 14.41
N TRP A 9 0.92 8.66 15.40
CA TRP A 9 2.10 7.81 15.26
C TRP A 9 1.75 6.31 15.15
N LEU A 10 0.75 5.83 15.87
CA LEU A 10 0.26 4.46 15.74
C LEU A 10 -0.33 4.21 14.34
N MET A 11 -1.14 5.15 13.84
CA MET A 11 -1.67 5.10 12.47
C MET A 11 -0.56 5.13 11.43
N PHE A 12 0.48 5.95 11.63
CA PHE A 12 1.65 5.99 10.77
C PHE A 12 2.40 4.65 10.77
N GLY A 13 2.59 4.04 11.95
CA GLY A 13 3.23 2.73 12.06
C GLY A 13 2.44 1.62 11.36
N LEU A 14 1.12 1.56 11.58
CA LEU A 14 0.24 0.59 10.93
C LEU A 14 0.22 0.74 9.41
N THR A 15 -0.02 1.95 8.92
CA THR A 15 -0.07 2.23 7.48
C THR A 15 1.30 2.04 6.82
N GLY A 16 2.39 2.38 7.52
CA GLY A 16 3.75 2.08 7.10
C GLY A 16 4.04 0.58 7.00
N GLY A 17 3.58 -0.23 7.96
CA GLY A 17 3.69 -1.69 7.92
C GLY A 17 2.94 -2.31 6.73
N ILE A 18 1.71 -1.85 6.48
CA ILE A 18 0.93 -2.27 5.31
C ILE A 18 1.66 -1.90 4.02
N CYS A 19 2.18 -0.67 3.94
CA CYS A 19 2.95 -0.21 2.78
C CYS A 19 4.20 -1.07 2.53
N ALA A 20 4.97 -1.37 3.58
CA ALA A 20 6.14 -2.23 3.47
C ALA A 20 5.76 -3.65 2.99
N ASN A 21 4.65 -4.21 3.48
CA ASN A 21 4.14 -5.49 3.01
C ASN A 21 3.72 -5.46 1.53
N CYS A 22 3.05 -4.39 1.08
CA CYS A 22 2.69 -4.22 -0.33
C CYS A 22 3.93 -4.15 -1.23
N TRP A 23 4.93 -3.35 -0.83
CA TRP A 23 6.21 -3.25 -1.54
C TRP A 23 6.97 -4.58 -1.58
N TYR A 24 7.01 -5.31 -0.46
CA TYR A 24 7.66 -6.62 -0.39
C TYR A 24 7.10 -7.57 -1.45
N TRP A 25 5.78 -7.71 -1.50
CA TRP A 25 5.14 -8.63 -2.44
C TRP A 25 5.21 -8.16 -3.88
N TYR A 26 5.13 -6.85 -4.14
CA TYR A 26 5.32 -6.34 -5.48
C TYR A 26 6.73 -6.60 -6.01
N LEU A 27 7.76 -6.30 -5.22
CA LEU A 27 9.15 -6.53 -5.61
C LEU A 27 9.42 -8.03 -5.85
N ARG A 28 8.87 -8.90 -4.99
CA ARG A 28 8.96 -10.36 -5.17
C ARG A 28 8.28 -10.80 -6.47
N SER A 29 7.09 -10.27 -6.75
CA SER A 29 6.36 -10.55 -7.99
C SER A 29 7.12 -10.03 -9.21
N TRP A 30 7.71 -8.83 -9.13
CA TRP A 30 8.53 -8.26 -10.18
C TRP A 30 9.73 -9.15 -10.51
N ILE A 31 10.48 -9.57 -9.48
CA ILE A 31 11.62 -10.47 -9.66
C ILE A 31 11.19 -11.80 -10.27
N PHE A 32 10.06 -12.37 -9.82
CA PHE A 32 9.53 -13.62 -10.34
C PHE A 32 9.17 -13.51 -11.83
N TYR A 33 8.33 -12.55 -12.21
CA TYR A 33 7.90 -12.40 -13.60
C TYR A 33 9.06 -12.00 -14.52
N VAL A 34 9.98 -11.12 -14.09
CA VAL A 34 11.16 -10.78 -14.91
C VAL A 34 12.02 -12.01 -15.19
N LYS A 35 12.25 -12.87 -14.20
CA LYS A 35 13.04 -14.09 -14.37
C LYS A 35 12.38 -15.10 -15.29
N ASN A 36 11.04 -15.14 -15.31
CA ASN A 36 10.25 -16.03 -16.14
C ASN A 36 9.87 -15.40 -17.50
N GLY A 37 10.49 -14.29 -17.91
CA GLY A 37 10.21 -13.66 -19.21
C GLY A 37 8.81 -13.04 -19.31
N PHE A 38 8.25 -12.60 -18.19
CA PHE A 38 6.87 -12.16 -18.02
C PHE A 38 5.83 -13.22 -18.42
N ASP A 39 6.13 -14.49 -18.13
CA ASP A 39 5.13 -15.54 -18.22
C ASP A 39 4.07 -15.39 -17.11
N PHE A 40 2.83 -15.14 -17.51
CA PHE A 40 1.66 -14.98 -16.62
C PHE A 40 0.79 -16.25 -16.58
N SER A 41 1.29 -17.38 -17.08
CA SER A 41 0.62 -18.68 -16.94
C SER A 41 0.64 -19.18 -15.50
N GLU A 42 1.68 -18.84 -14.74
CA GLU A 42 1.80 -19.14 -13.31
C GLU A 42 1.37 -17.96 -12.44
N ASP A 43 0.60 -18.23 -11.39
CA ASP A 43 0.29 -17.22 -10.36
C ASP A 43 1.36 -17.22 -9.26
N PHE A 44 1.71 -16.03 -8.79
CA PHE A 44 2.69 -15.84 -7.73
C PHE A 44 2.22 -14.82 -6.68
N GLY A 45 2.41 -15.16 -5.41
CA GLY A 45 2.07 -14.32 -4.28
C GLY A 45 0.60 -14.41 -3.83
N PRO A 46 0.15 -13.53 -2.93
CA PRO A 46 -1.17 -13.64 -2.28
C PRO A 46 -2.33 -13.50 -3.26
N ASN A 47 -3.44 -14.19 -2.98
CA ASN A 47 -4.66 -14.05 -3.75
C ASN A 47 -5.21 -12.63 -3.61
N LEU A 48 -5.40 -11.96 -4.75
CA LEU A 48 -6.04 -10.65 -4.80
C LEU A 48 -7.35 -10.78 -5.56
N TYR A 49 -8.41 -10.19 -5.00
CA TYR A 49 -9.74 -10.20 -5.60
C TYR A 49 -10.04 -8.81 -6.17
N LEU A 50 -10.67 -8.77 -7.35
CA LEU A 50 -11.11 -7.55 -8.02
C LEU A 50 -12.32 -6.90 -7.34
N SER A 51 -13.00 -7.63 -6.45
CA SER A 51 -14.15 -7.15 -5.69
C SER A 51 -13.99 -7.37 -4.20
N GLU A 52 -14.77 -6.64 -3.41
CA GLU A 52 -14.84 -6.79 -1.94
C GLU A 52 -15.43 -8.15 -1.52
N ALA A 53 -16.07 -8.88 -2.44
CA ALA A 53 -16.52 -10.25 -2.21
C ALA A 53 -15.32 -11.22 -2.28
N GLN A 54 -14.52 -11.21 -1.21
CA GLN A 54 -13.44 -12.16 -1.02
C GLN A 54 -14.01 -13.58 -0.90
N GLY A 55 -13.47 -14.52 -1.68
CA GLY A 55 -13.81 -15.94 -1.59
C GLY A 55 -14.74 -16.49 -2.67
N ASP A 56 -15.17 -15.67 -3.64
CA ASP A 56 -15.71 -16.19 -4.91
C ASP A 56 -14.60 -16.14 -5.96
N ASP A 57 -14.17 -17.32 -6.42
CA ASP A 57 -13.09 -17.51 -7.40
C ASP A 57 -13.34 -16.76 -8.70
N ARG A 58 -14.60 -16.41 -9.01
CA ARG A 58 -14.96 -15.58 -10.18
C ARG A 58 -14.37 -14.17 -10.12
N TYR A 59 -14.05 -13.67 -8.92
CA TYR A 59 -13.43 -12.36 -8.73
C TYR A 59 -11.93 -12.44 -8.46
N LEU A 60 -11.35 -13.65 -8.47
CA LEU A 60 -9.90 -13.81 -8.30
C LEU A 60 -9.19 -13.17 -9.50
N ALA A 61 -8.28 -12.24 -9.22
CA ALA A 61 -7.54 -11.54 -10.27
C ALA A 61 -6.60 -12.51 -10.99
N THR A 62 -6.64 -12.50 -12.33
CA THR A 62 -5.65 -13.25 -13.13
C THR A 62 -4.23 -12.76 -12.82
N PRO A 63 -3.19 -13.61 -12.96
CA PRO A 63 -1.79 -13.25 -12.65
C PRO A 63 -1.35 -11.94 -13.33
N ARG A 64 -1.77 -11.76 -14.59
CA ARG A 64 -1.52 -10.54 -15.36
C ARG A 64 -2.22 -9.31 -14.78
N GLN A 65 -3.50 -9.40 -14.41
CA GLN A 65 -4.24 -8.27 -13.82
C GLN A 65 -3.71 -7.94 -12.42
N LYS A 66 -3.43 -8.97 -11.63
CA LYS A 66 -2.79 -8.88 -10.31
C LYS A 66 -1.49 -8.09 -10.39
N PHE A 67 -0.62 -8.44 -11.33
CA PHE A 67 0.67 -7.78 -11.52
C PHE A 67 0.59 -6.38 -12.13
N LEU A 68 -0.17 -6.19 -13.21
CA LEU A 68 -0.16 -4.93 -13.96
C LEU A 68 -1.12 -3.86 -13.42
N ILE A 69 -2.12 -4.25 -12.64
CA ILE A 69 -3.17 -3.35 -12.16
C ILE A 69 -3.22 -3.32 -10.64
N LEU A 70 -3.51 -4.45 -10.00
CA LEU A 70 -3.77 -4.46 -8.55
C LEU A 70 -2.54 -4.09 -7.75
N TRP A 71 -1.38 -4.68 -8.05
CA TRP A 71 -0.14 -4.36 -7.32
C TRP A 71 0.26 -2.88 -7.43
N PRO A 72 0.31 -2.26 -8.63
CA PRO A 72 0.55 -0.83 -8.76
C PRO A 72 -0.44 0.03 -7.99
N VAL A 73 -1.74 -0.28 -8.07
CA VAL A 73 -2.78 0.45 -7.33
C VAL A 73 -2.57 0.33 -5.82
N LEU A 74 -2.29 -0.88 -5.33
CA LEU A 74 -2.04 -1.13 -3.90
C LEU A 74 -0.82 -0.38 -3.40
N ILE A 75 0.28 -0.36 -4.17
CA ILE A 75 1.49 0.38 -3.78
C ILE A 75 1.25 1.88 -3.74
N ILE A 76 0.59 2.42 -4.76
CA ILE A 76 0.29 3.85 -4.83
C ILE A 76 -0.59 4.24 -3.64
N GLY A 77 -1.69 3.51 -3.42
CA GLY A 77 -2.60 3.73 -2.30
C GLY A 77 -1.91 3.60 -0.94
N SER A 78 -1.15 2.53 -0.75
CA SER A 78 -0.44 2.27 0.51
C SER A 78 0.69 3.26 0.76
N SER A 79 1.27 3.89 -0.27
CA SER A 79 2.34 4.89 -0.12
C SER A 79 1.79 6.29 0.17
N ILE A 80 0.66 6.68 -0.44
CA ILE A 80 0.08 8.02 -0.26
C ILE A 80 -0.34 8.26 1.18
N VAL A 81 -0.95 7.27 1.84
CA VAL A 81 -1.48 7.42 3.22
C VAL A 81 -0.38 7.74 4.25
N PRO A 82 0.69 6.94 4.41
CA PRO A 82 1.76 7.26 5.34
C PRO A 82 2.52 8.53 4.95
N LEU A 83 2.68 8.83 3.65
CA LEU A 83 3.26 10.11 3.21
C LEU A 83 2.42 11.31 3.65
N GLY A 84 1.09 11.23 3.50
CA GLY A 84 0.18 12.27 3.96
C GLY A 84 0.24 12.48 5.48
N ILE A 85 0.29 11.39 6.25
CA ILE A 85 0.45 11.45 7.71
C ILE A 85 1.81 12.07 8.08
N LEU A 86 2.88 11.68 7.41
CA LEU A 86 4.22 12.22 7.64
C LEU A 86 4.27 13.72 7.34
N LEU A 87 3.67 14.16 6.23
CA LEU A 87 3.54 15.58 5.90
C LEU A 87 2.73 16.33 6.95
N ALA A 88 1.62 15.78 7.43
CA ALA A 88 0.82 16.40 8.50
C ALA A 88 1.58 16.51 9.84
N LEU A 89 2.54 15.61 10.10
CA LEU A 89 3.39 15.64 11.28
C LEU A 89 4.56 16.64 11.18
N ILE A 90 5.11 16.81 9.98
CA ILE A 90 6.32 17.63 9.73
C ILE A 90 5.96 19.07 9.34
N VAL A 91 4.88 19.29 8.60
CA VAL A 91 4.45 20.64 8.20
C VAL A 91 4.14 21.42 9.47
N PRO A 92 4.90 22.49 9.77
CA PRO A 92 4.59 23.32 10.92
C PRO A 92 3.18 23.85 10.74
N LYS A 93 2.34 23.74 11.79
CA LYS A 93 1.04 24.39 11.82
C LYS A 93 1.25 25.81 11.29
N PRO A 94 0.51 26.28 10.26
CA PRO A 94 0.54 27.68 9.92
C PRO A 94 0.25 28.44 11.22
N CYS A 95 1.11 29.40 11.57
CA CYS A 95 1.01 30.23 12.77
C CYS A 95 -0.25 31.10 12.69
N VAL A 96 -1.45 30.51 12.65
CA VAL A 96 -2.74 31.23 12.58
C VAL A 96 -3.15 31.84 13.93
N SER A 97 -2.36 31.65 14.99
CA SER A 97 -2.55 32.32 16.29
C SER A 97 -1.22 32.63 16.99
N CYS A 98 -0.17 32.90 16.23
CA CYS A 98 1.03 33.53 16.76
C CYS A 98 0.75 35.04 16.84
N ALA A 99 -0.12 35.43 17.79
CA ALA A 99 -0.29 36.83 18.18
C ALA A 99 0.99 37.34 18.87
N PRO A 100 1.32 38.64 18.79
CA PRO A 100 2.50 39.21 19.44
C PRO A 100 2.50 39.05 20.96
#